data_AF-A0A9W9DWE5-F1
#
_entry.id   AF-A0A9W9DWE5-F1
#
_cell.length_a   1.000
_cell.length_b   1.000
_cell.length_c   1.000
_cell.angle_alpha   90.00
_cell.angle_beta   90.00
_cell.angle_gamma   90.00
#
_symmetry.space_group_name_H-M   'P 1'
#
loop_
_entity.id
_entity.type
_entity.pdbx_description
1 polymer ?
#
loop_
_entity_poly.entity_id
_entity_poly.type
_entity_poly.pdbx_seq_one_letter_code
_entity_poly.pdbx_strand_id
1 'polypeptide(L)'
;MSFQCSNADFHVRSVHDNELFAVRRQALCSSEVFRDMFTCCGESEETLDLHETADSLAALLILLHHPPQPPTKIKRDNYNLIPKVWNDPKTVIPLPLLPRLFELADKYALPPDSVTEVLGEHLLAHASEEPLTVYVIAHSQGLHRIASQASQFLQPMANYSLHEVKAIPIEAYHRFVQLQDTRVKAMRKYSLSEDIFPHGYGICASHSRETTQLWHSKRMSLAVKVETLTDVAGEMEIVVYQEPVQSCAVCRKACIAAVEMLRYKCRKIPRTVDKLNA
;
A
#
# COMPACT_ATOMS: atom_id res chain seq x y z
N MET A 1 -8.61 23.82 -7.04
CA MET A 1 -9.25 23.92 -5.70
C MET A 1 -9.13 25.38 -5.30
N SER A 2 -10.22 26.06 -4.95
CA SER A 2 -10.11 27.43 -4.43
C SER A 2 -9.88 27.40 -2.93
N PHE A 3 -8.82 28.06 -2.46
CA PHE A 3 -8.57 28.23 -1.04
C PHE A 3 -9.47 29.33 -0.48
N GLN A 4 -10.03 29.11 0.72
CA GLN A 4 -10.79 30.11 1.45
C GLN A 4 -10.43 30.02 2.94
N CYS A 5 -10.29 31.18 3.59
CA CYS A 5 -10.00 31.27 5.01
C CYS A 5 -11.01 32.17 5.71
N SER A 6 -11.61 31.68 6.79
CA SER A 6 -12.41 32.51 7.70
C SER A 6 -11.50 33.21 8.71
N ASN A 7 -11.82 34.45 9.07
CA ASN A 7 -11.07 35.27 10.03
C ASN A 7 -9.61 35.48 9.63
N ALA A 8 -9.37 35.86 8.38
CA ALA A 8 -8.03 36.20 7.90
C ALA A 8 -7.48 37.45 8.59
N ASP A 9 -6.20 37.42 8.92
CA ASP A 9 -5.44 38.52 9.57
C ASP A 9 -4.18 38.88 8.77
N PHE A 10 -3.96 38.24 7.62
CA PHE A 10 -2.75 38.38 6.82
C PHE A 10 -3.02 38.02 5.35
N HIS A 11 -2.16 38.46 4.43
CA HIS A 11 -2.28 38.15 3.02
C HIS A 11 -1.02 37.50 2.45
N VAL A 12 -1.19 36.56 1.51
CA VAL A 12 -0.10 35.98 0.73
C VAL A 12 -0.41 36.15 -0.75
N ARG A 13 0.54 36.68 -1.52
CA ARG A 13 0.37 36.94 -2.95
C ARG A 13 1.20 35.96 -3.78
N SER A 14 0.58 35.35 -4.79
CA SER A 14 1.30 34.71 -5.89
C SER A 14 1.91 35.81 -6.76
N VAL A 15 3.24 35.87 -6.84
CA VAL A 15 3.93 36.88 -7.68
C VAL A 15 3.65 36.64 -9.16
N HIS A 16 3.52 35.37 -9.58
CA HIS A 16 3.35 35.02 -10.99
C HIS A 16 1.97 35.39 -11.53
N ASP A 17 0.94 35.15 -10.74
CA ASP A 17 -0.47 35.32 -11.15
C ASP A 17 -1.08 36.61 -10.59
N ASN A 18 -0.36 37.31 -9.70
CA ASN A 18 -0.81 38.48 -8.95
C ASN A 18 -2.14 38.22 -8.18
N GLU A 19 -2.35 36.97 -7.76
CA GLU A 19 -3.51 36.55 -6.98
C GLU A 19 -3.20 36.66 -5.48
N LEU A 20 -4.14 37.25 -4.73
CA LEU A 20 -4.00 37.51 -3.30
C LEU A 20 -4.89 36.56 -2.50
N PHE A 21 -4.29 35.85 -1.54
CA PHE A 21 -4.97 34.92 -0.66
C PHE A 21 -5.02 35.48 0.75
N ALA A 22 -6.23 35.64 1.29
CA ALA A 22 -6.44 36.02 2.68
C ALA A 22 -6.27 34.80 3.58
N VAL A 23 -5.37 34.88 4.57
CA VAL A 23 -4.92 33.75 5.41
C VAL A 23 -4.90 34.13 6.88
N ARG A 24 -4.73 33.12 7.74
CA ARG A 24 -4.38 33.27 9.16
C ARG A 24 -2.87 33.10 9.36
N ARG A 25 -2.17 34.14 9.81
CA ARG A 25 -0.72 34.14 10.07
C ARG A 25 -0.31 32.99 10.98
N GLN A 26 -1.11 32.72 12.01
CA GLN A 26 -0.86 31.63 12.96
C GLN A 26 -0.77 30.24 12.29
N ALA A 27 -1.55 29.99 11.23
CA ALA A 27 -1.50 28.71 10.54
C ALA A 27 -0.22 28.56 9.70
N LEU A 28 0.27 29.65 9.11
CA LEU A 28 1.53 29.67 8.39
C LEU A 28 2.71 29.35 9.33
N CYS A 29 2.67 29.77 10.59
CA CYS A 29 3.72 29.49 11.59
C CYS A 29 3.90 27.99 11.93
N SER A 30 3.06 27.09 11.41
CA SER A 30 3.31 25.65 11.49
C SER A 30 4.48 25.20 10.60
N SER A 31 4.81 25.97 9.57
CA SER A 31 6.01 25.84 8.75
C SER A 31 7.19 26.52 9.43
N GLU A 32 8.34 25.83 9.43
CA GLU A 32 9.60 26.44 9.87
C GLU A 32 10.01 27.61 8.97
N VAL A 33 9.88 27.46 7.65
CA VAL A 33 10.22 28.50 6.67
C VAL A 33 9.43 29.79 6.92
N PHE A 34 8.11 29.71 7.13
CA PHE A 34 7.31 30.90 7.40
C PHE A 34 7.63 31.53 8.75
N ARG A 35 7.90 30.72 9.78
CA ARG A 35 8.30 31.23 11.11
C ARG A 35 9.62 32.02 11.02
N ASP A 36 10.59 31.51 10.27
CA ASP A 36 11.88 32.19 10.08
C ASP A 36 11.70 33.48 9.27
N MET A 37 10.90 33.45 8.20
CA MET A 37 10.54 34.66 7.43
C MET A 37 9.91 35.73 8.32
N PHE A 38 8.94 35.37 9.17
CA PHE A 38 8.29 36.31 10.09
C PHE A 38 9.18 36.81 11.23
N THR A 39 10.25 36.09 11.54
CA THR A 39 11.24 36.54 12.53
C THR A 39 12.20 37.56 11.92
N CYS A 40 12.51 37.42 10.63
CA CYS A 40 13.39 38.32 9.89
C CYS A 40 12.68 39.58 9.38
N CYS A 41 11.40 39.50 9.04
CA CYS A 41 10.59 40.64 8.59
C CYS A 41 9.85 41.29 9.77
N GLY A 42 9.98 42.61 9.94
CA GLY A 42 9.30 43.36 11.00
C GLY A 42 7.77 43.25 10.92
N GLU A 43 7.08 43.50 12.05
CA GLU A 43 5.61 43.33 12.20
C GLU A 43 4.75 44.21 11.27
N SER A 44 5.35 45.09 10.47
CA SER A 44 4.68 46.09 9.64
C SER A 44 4.27 45.60 8.23
N GLU A 45 4.68 44.42 7.79
CA GLU A 45 4.27 43.89 6.48
C GLU A 45 2.95 43.10 6.60
N GLU A 46 1.88 43.58 5.96
CA GLU A 46 0.55 42.92 5.96
C GLU A 46 0.39 41.89 4.82
N THR A 47 1.37 41.81 3.90
CA THR A 47 1.34 40.92 2.73
C THR A 47 2.71 40.28 2.52
N LEU A 48 2.71 38.96 2.31
CA LEU A 48 3.89 38.19 1.92
C LEU A 48 3.83 37.79 0.45
N ASP A 49 4.88 38.09 -0.31
CA ASP A 49 5.00 37.71 -1.71
C ASP A 49 5.73 36.37 -1.86
N LEU A 50 5.13 35.42 -2.57
CA LEU A 50 5.73 34.12 -2.87
C LEU A 50 5.83 33.87 -4.37
N HIS A 51 6.98 33.33 -4.78
CA HIS A 51 7.23 32.84 -6.14
C HIS A 51 6.65 31.43 -6.34
N GLU A 52 5.36 31.30 -6.12
CA GLU A 52 4.55 30.12 -6.42
C GLU A 52 3.46 30.50 -7.41
N THR A 53 2.98 29.55 -8.22
CA THR A 53 1.73 29.76 -8.96
C THR A 53 0.55 29.79 -7.99
N ALA A 54 -0.55 30.43 -8.38
CA ALA A 54 -1.77 30.53 -7.60
C ALA A 54 -2.28 29.13 -7.22
N ASP A 55 -2.21 28.16 -8.13
CA ASP A 55 -2.58 26.77 -7.84
C ASP A 55 -1.66 26.11 -6.79
N SER A 56 -0.35 26.37 -6.83
CA SER A 56 0.61 25.78 -5.88
C SER A 56 0.40 26.41 -4.51
N LEU A 57 0.24 27.72 -4.50
CA LEU A 57 -0.01 28.49 -3.31
C LEU A 57 -1.34 28.08 -2.66
N ALA A 58 -2.42 27.94 -3.43
CA ALA A 58 -3.69 27.45 -2.92
C ALA A 58 -3.56 26.06 -2.30
N ALA A 59 -2.82 25.13 -2.93
CA ALA A 59 -2.56 23.80 -2.38
C ALA A 59 -1.76 23.86 -1.05
N LEU A 60 -0.69 24.67 -1.00
CA LEU A 60 0.10 24.90 0.21
C LEU A 60 -0.76 25.46 1.35
N LEU A 61 -1.59 26.47 1.05
CA LEU A 61 -2.47 27.09 2.02
C LEU A 61 -3.53 26.10 2.53
N ILE A 62 -4.04 25.20 1.67
CA ILE A 62 -4.90 24.10 2.12
C ILE A 62 -4.15 23.20 3.10
N LEU A 63 -2.90 22.80 2.81
CA LEU A 63 -2.11 21.96 3.72
C LEU A 63 -1.88 22.62 5.10
N LEU A 64 -1.64 23.93 5.13
CA LEU A 64 -1.37 24.69 6.36
C LEU A 64 -2.64 24.98 7.19
N HIS A 65 -3.74 25.34 6.53
CA HIS A 65 -4.96 25.76 7.21
C HIS A 65 -5.94 24.62 7.49
N HIS A 66 -5.99 23.66 6.59
CA HIS A 66 -6.95 22.56 6.58
C HIS A 66 -6.22 21.27 6.20
N PRO A 67 -5.25 20.82 7.01
CA PRO A 67 -4.46 19.63 6.71
C PRO A 67 -5.38 18.43 6.44
N PRO A 68 -5.06 17.61 5.42
CA PRO A 68 -5.89 16.48 5.06
C PRO A 68 -6.07 15.52 6.24
N GLN A 69 -7.21 14.86 6.29
CA GLN A 69 -7.45 13.79 7.24
C GLN A 69 -7.06 12.44 6.61
N PRO A 70 -6.59 11.45 7.41
CA PRO A 70 -6.27 10.13 6.89
C PRO A 70 -7.44 9.50 6.09
N PRO A 71 -7.15 8.68 5.07
CA PRO A 71 -8.18 7.94 4.33
C PRO A 71 -9.13 7.17 5.25
N THR A 72 -10.43 7.22 4.94
CA THR A 72 -11.43 6.46 5.70
C THR A 72 -11.41 5.00 5.26
N LYS A 73 -11.19 4.09 6.22
CA LYS A 73 -11.13 2.65 5.97
C LYS A 73 -12.54 2.05 5.87
N ILE A 74 -12.79 1.28 4.82
CA ILE A 74 -14.00 0.49 4.62
C ILE A 74 -13.75 -0.92 5.17
N LYS A 75 -14.58 -1.37 6.11
CA LYS A 75 -14.58 -2.77 6.56
C LYS A 75 -15.15 -3.65 5.45
N ARG A 76 -14.33 -4.56 4.92
CA ARG A 76 -14.77 -5.68 4.07
C ARG A 76 -14.34 -7.00 4.71
N ASP A 77 -15.06 -8.07 4.42
CA ASP A 77 -14.79 -9.39 4.99
C ASP A 77 -13.36 -9.87 4.65
N ASN A 78 -12.65 -10.32 5.68
CA ASN A 78 -11.22 -10.65 5.70
C ASN A 78 -10.89 -12.03 5.12
N TYR A 79 -11.40 -12.37 3.93
CA TYR A 79 -11.10 -13.68 3.31
C TYR A 79 -9.83 -13.67 2.46
N ASN A 80 -9.32 -12.50 2.09
CA ASN A 80 -8.14 -12.41 1.21
C ASN A 80 -6.85 -12.74 1.97
N LEU A 81 -5.97 -13.56 1.36
CA LEU A 81 -4.63 -13.77 1.90
C LEU A 81 -3.83 -12.48 1.99
N ILE A 82 -4.06 -11.52 1.11
CA ILE A 82 -3.47 -10.19 1.12
C ILE A 82 -4.37 -9.28 1.97
N PRO A 83 -3.88 -8.74 3.11
CA PRO A 83 -4.61 -7.72 3.87
C PRO A 83 -4.72 -6.46 3.02
N LYS A 84 -5.71 -6.42 2.14
CA LYS A 84 -6.04 -5.24 1.35
C LYS A 84 -6.91 -4.38 2.24
N VAL A 85 -6.33 -3.28 2.74
CA VAL A 85 -7.11 -2.22 3.36
C VAL A 85 -7.86 -1.52 2.25
N TRP A 86 -9.18 -1.51 2.33
CA TRP A 86 -10.02 -0.78 1.39
C TRP A 86 -10.26 0.60 1.98
N ASN A 87 -10.02 1.64 1.20
CA ASN A 87 -10.30 3.02 1.58
C ASN A 87 -11.49 3.54 0.78
N ASP A 88 -12.27 4.45 1.36
CA ASP A 88 -13.31 5.18 0.64
C ASP A 88 -12.64 6.08 -0.42
N PRO A 89 -12.86 5.82 -1.73
CA PRO A 89 -12.25 6.59 -2.79
C PRO A 89 -12.53 8.10 -2.71
N LYS A 90 -13.65 8.50 -2.09
CA LYS A 90 -14.00 9.92 -1.91
C LYS A 90 -13.12 10.64 -0.90
N THR A 91 -12.42 9.90 -0.05
CA THR A 91 -11.55 10.43 1.02
C THR A 91 -10.07 10.35 0.66
N VAL A 92 -9.73 9.68 -0.44
CA VAL A 92 -8.34 9.48 -0.87
C VAL A 92 -7.92 10.61 -1.80
N ILE A 93 -6.81 11.28 -1.49
CA ILE A 93 -6.20 12.25 -2.41
C ILE A 93 -5.74 11.50 -3.67
N PRO A 94 -6.13 11.94 -4.88
CA PRO A 94 -5.70 11.33 -6.13
C PRO A 94 -4.18 11.28 -6.27
N LEU A 95 -3.66 10.14 -6.73
CA LEU A 95 -2.23 9.90 -6.86
C LEU A 95 -1.48 10.97 -7.68
N PRO A 96 -2.01 11.50 -8.81
CA PRO A 96 -1.31 12.54 -9.57
C PRO A 96 -1.07 13.85 -8.80
N LEU A 97 -1.83 14.10 -7.72
CA LEU A 97 -1.65 15.31 -6.90
C LEU A 97 -0.62 15.12 -5.80
N LEU A 98 -0.42 13.89 -5.31
CA LEU A 98 0.44 13.60 -4.16
C LEU A 98 1.90 14.06 -4.33
N PRO A 99 2.58 13.83 -5.49
CA PRO A 99 3.96 14.30 -5.66
C PRO A 99 4.12 15.80 -5.41
N ARG A 100 3.23 16.62 -5.97
CA ARG A 100 3.23 18.07 -5.77
C ARG A 100 2.99 18.45 -4.30
N LEU A 101 2.11 17.74 -3.60
CA LEU A 101 1.86 18.00 -2.18
C LEU A 101 3.08 17.65 -1.31
N PHE A 102 3.81 16.58 -1.64
CA PHE A 102 5.08 16.27 -0.98
C PHE A 102 6.15 17.31 -1.28
N GLU A 103 6.28 17.76 -2.53
CA GLU A 103 7.22 18.84 -2.91
C GLU A 103 6.94 20.14 -2.13
N LEU A 104 5.67 20.52 -1.99
CA LEU A 104 5.27 21.67 -1.18
C LEU A 104 5.57 21.45 0.31
N ALA A 105 5.29 20.25 0.83
CA ALA A 105 5.56 19.91 2.22
C ALA A 105 7.06 19.99 2.55
N ASP A 106 7.91 19.49 1.64
CA ASP A 106 9.37 19.56 1.76
C ASP A 106 9.88 21.00 1.61
N LYS A 107 9.50 21.70 0.52
CA LYS A 107 9.94 23.08 0.23
C LYS A 107 9.63 24.05 1.37
N TYR A 108 8.48 23.89 2.01
CA TYR A 108 8.04 24.75 3.11
C TYR A 108 8.28 24.14 4.50
N ALA A 109 9.05 23.05 4.60
CA ALA A 109 9.37 22.37 5.86
C ALA A 109 8.14 22.19 6.78
N LEU A 110 7.07 21.62 6.22
CA LEU A 110 5.87 21.32 6.98
C LEU A 110 6.15 20.20 8.00
N PRO A 111 5.46 20.19 9.16
CA PRO A 111 5.77 19.23 10.21
C PRO A 111 5.61 17.78 9.73
N PRO A 112 6.69 16.97 9.76
CA PRO A 112 6.69 15.63 9.18
C PRO A 112 5.67 14.72 9.88
N ASP A 113 5.59 14.83 11.21
CA ASP A 113 4.74 14.02 12.10
C ASP A 113 3.22 14.27 11.93
N SER A 114 2.80 15.20 11.05
CA SER A 114 1.38 15.47 10.82
C SER A 114 1.02 15.51 9.35
N VAL A 115 1.65 16.36 8.55
CA VAL A 115 1.25 16.53 7.14
C VAL A 115 1.86 15.42 6.29
N THR A 116 3.17 15.23 6.37
CA THR A 116 3.89 14.26 5.55
C THR A 116 3.46 12.82 5.86
N GLU A 117 3.26 12.47 7.13
CA GLU A 117 2.73 11.15 7.51
C GLU A 117 1.33 10.90 6.95
N VAL A 118 0.42 11.90 7.00
CA VAL A 118 -0.94 11.75 6.47
C VAL A 118 -0.93 11.65 4.95
N LEU A 119 -0.12 12.45 4.25
CA LEU A 119 0.10 12.30 2.82
C LEU A 119 0.65 10.91 2.48
N GLY A 120 1.50 10.35 3.33
CA GLY A 120 1.99 8.97 3.24
C GLY A 120 0.89 7.91 3.35
N GLU A 121 -0.10 8.10 4.23
CA GLU A 121 -1.28 7.23 4.32
C GLU A 121 -2.17 7.34 3.07
N HIS A 122 -2.34 8.53 2.50
CA HIS A 122 -3.03 8.68 1.20
C HIS A 122 -2.27 8.01 0.06
N LEU A 123 -0.93 8.10 0.05
CA LEU A 123 -0.09 7.40 -0.92
C LEU A 123 -0.23 5.88 -0.78
N LEU A 124 -0.23 5.37 0.45
CA LEU A 124 -0.43 3.95 0.74
C LEU A 124 -1.79 3.43 0.30
N ALA A 125 -2.83 4.28 0.29
CA ALA A 125 -4.17 3.89 -0.16
C ALA A 125 -4.19 3.39 -1.62
N HIS A 126 -3.24 3.85 -2.44
CA HIS A 126 -3.08 3.46 -3.85
C HIS A 126 -2.21 2.20 -4.04
N ALA A 127 -1.57 1.71 -2.97
CA ALA A 127 -0.51 0.69 -3.07
C ALA A 127 -0.95 -0.63 -3.72
N SER A 128 -2.23 -1.00 -3.59
CA SER A 128 -2.73 -2.25 -4.16
C SER A 128 -3.01 -2.19 -5.66
N GLU A 129 -3.09 -0.99 -6.22
CA GLU A 129 -3.44 -0.74 -7.64
C GLU A 129 -2.21 -0.23 -8.39
N GLU A 130 -1.45 0.69 -7.79
CA GLU A 130 -0.22 1.26 -8.35
C GLU A 130 1.00 1.05 -7.42
N PRO A 131 1.37 -0.21 -7.12
CA PRO A 131 2.39 -0.53 -6.11
C PRO A 131 3.77 0.05 -6.44
N LEU A 132 4.15 0.05 -7.72
CA LEU A 132 5.46 0.53 -8.14
C LEU A 132 5.55 2.05 -8.05
N THR A 133 4.54 2.77 -8.55
CA THR A 133 4.45 4.24 -8.45
C THR A 133 4.50 4.67 -6.98
N VAL A 134 3.69 4.03 -6.14
CA VAL A 134 3.65 4.28 -4.68
C VAL A 134 5.01 4.01 -4.05
N TYR A 135 5.67 2.89 -4.39
CA TYR A 135 7.00 2.57 -3.87
C TYR A 135 8.02 3.66 -4.23
N VAL A 136 8.08 4.06 -5.50
CA VAL A 136 9.06 5.04 -5.99
C VAL A 136 8.87 6.39 -5.31
N ILE A 137 7.63 6.89 -5.22
CA ILE A 137 7.32 8.15 -4.53
C ILE A 137 7.66 8.04 -3.05
N ALA A 138 7.21 6.98 -2.37
CA ALA A 138 7.50 6.81 -0.95
C ALA A 138 9.00 6.72 -0.67
N HIS A 139 9.75 6.06 -1.55
CA HIS A 139 11.19 5.93 -1.42
C HIS A 139 11.91 7.28 -1.62
N SER A 140 11.53 8.08 -2.63
CA SER A 140 12.15 9.39 -2.86
C SER A 140 11.86 10.39 -1.74
N GLN A 141 10.73 10.23 -1.04
CA GLN A 141 10.32 11.05 0.10
C GLN A 141 10.82 10.50 1.47
N GLY A 142 11.65 9.45 1.48
CA GLY A 142 12.17 8.85 2.73
C GLY A 142 11.12 8.10 3.57
N LEU A 143 9.92 7.84 3.04
CA LEU A 143 8.82 7.14 3.69
C LEU A 143 9.01 5.62 3.64
N HIS A 144 10.06 5.12 4.28
CA HIS A 144 10.47 3.71 4.21
C HIS A 144 9.37 2.73 4.60
N ARG A 145 8.55 3.05 5.62
CA ARG A 145 7.40 2.21 6.01
C ARG A 145 6.40 2.04 4.87
N ILE A 146 6.06 3.15 4.20
CA ILE A 146 5.07 3.15 3.11
C ILE A 146 5.64 2.40 1.90
N ALA A 147 6.90 2.66 1.55
CA ALA A 147 7.60 1.94 0.48
C ALA A 147 7.62 0.42 0.76
N SER A 148 8.00 0.02 1.97
CA SER A 148 7.99 -1.39 2.39
C SER A 148 6.58 -2.00 2.28
N GLN A 149 5.54 -1.31 2.73
CA GLN A 149 4.17 -1.77 2.62
C GLN A 149 3.69 -1.86 1.16
N ALA A 150 4.11 -0.96 0.27
CA ALA A 150 3.80 -1.04 -1.15
C ALA A 150 4.45 -2.25 -1.83
N SER A 151 5.66 -2.64 -1.39
CA SER A 151 6.41 -3.75 -1.98
C SER A 151 5.67 -5.10 -1.94
N GLN A 152 4.71 -5.28 -1.02
CA GLN A 152 3.93 -6.51 -0.93
C GLN A 152 2.97 -6.75 -2.11
N PHE A 153 2.65 -5.69 -2.85
CA PHE A 153 1.70 -5.71 -3.95
C PHE A 153 2.39 -5.71 -5.32
N LEU A 154 3.73 -5.64 -5.35
CA LEU A 154 4.49 -5.65 -6.60
C LEU A 154 4.26 -6.95 -7.37
N GLN A 155 3.98 -6.80 -8.67
CA GLN A 155 3.96 -7.90 -9.62
C GLN A 155 5.39 -8.44 -9.81
N PRO A 156 5.56 -9.65 -10.36
CA PRO A 156 6.87 -10.13 -10.80
C PRO A 156 7.63 -9.03 -11.55
N MET A 157 8.90 -8.79 -11.20
CA MET A 157 9.66 -7.66 -11.76
C MET A 157 9.75 -7.72 -13.29
N ALA A 158 9.70 -8.93 -13.85
CA ALA A 158 9.66 -9.19 -15.29
C ALA A 158 8.42 -8.62 -16.02
N ASN A 159 7.35 -8.29 -15.29
CA ASN A 159 6.12 -7.74 -15.87
C ASN A 159 6.18 -6.22 -16.05
N TYR A 160 7.16 -5.54 -15.45
CA TYR A 160 7.36 -4.11 -15.62
C TYR A 160 8.29 -3.83 -16.80
N SER A 161 8.02 -2.72 -17.50
CA SER A 161 8.90 -2.24 -18.56
C SER A 161 10.22 -1.71 -17.99
N LEU A 162 11.25 -1.66 -18.86
CA LEU A 162 12.54 -1.09 -18.51
C LEU A 162 12.43 0.36 -18.02
N HIS A 163 11.50 1.13 -18.58
CA HIS A 163 11.25 2.51 -18.19
C HIS A 163 10.75 2.62 -16.75
N GLU A 164 9.80 1.76 -16.37
CA GLU A 164 9.22 1.74 -15.02
C GLU A 164 10.26 1.33 -13.96
N VAL A 165 11.06 0.28 -14.24
CA VAL A 165 12.05 -0.21 -13.27
C VAL A 165 13.26 0.71 -13.12
N LYS A 166 13.53 1.58 -14.11
CA LYS A 166 14.64 2.53 -14.05
C LYS A 166 14.51 3.53 -12.90
N ALA A 167 13.29 3.80 -12.43
CA ALA A 167 13.04 4.66 -11.28
C ALA A 167 13.40 4.00 -9.93
N ILE A 168 13.71 2.71 -9.92
CA ILE A 168 14.04 1.94 -8.72
C ILE A 168 15.57 1.89 -8.55
N PRO A 169 16.11 2.15 -7.36
CA PRO A 169 17.52 1.87 -7.06
C PRO A 169 17.88 0.40 -7.30
N ILE A 170 19.08 0.13 -7.80
CA ILE A 170 19.53 -1.22 -8.18
C ILE A 170 19.45 -2.19 -6.99
N GLU A 171 19.82 -1.73 -5.80
CA GLU A 171 19.78 -2.52 -4.57
C GLU A 171 18.34 -2.91 -4.22
N ALA A 172 17.39 -1.96 -4.36
CA ALA A 172 15.98 -2.21 -4.11
C ALA A 172 15.41 -3.19 -5.15
N TYR A 173 15.75 -3.02 -6.44
CA TYR A 173 15.38 -3.94 -7.50
C TYR A 173 15.82 -5.38 -7.19
N HIS A 174 17.09 -5.56 -6.80
CA HIS A 174 17.62 -6.87 -6.44
C HIS A 174 16.88 -7.49 -5.25
N ARG A 175 16.58 -6.69 -4.20
CA ARG A 175 15.78 -7.15 -3.06
C ARG A 175 14.37 -7.56 -3.48
N PHE A 176 13.73 -6.88 -4.43
CA PHE A 176 12.43 -7.33 -4.95
C PHE A 176 12.53 -8.70 -5.61
N VAL A 177 13.53 -8.91 -6.46
CA VAL A 177 13.74 -10.22 -7.12
C VAL A 177 13.95 -11.32 -6.08
N GLN A 178 14.77 -11.08 -5.05
CA GLN A 178 14.98 -12.03 -3.96
C GLN A 178 13.70 -12.34 -3.17
N LEU A 179 12.89 -11.32 -2.88
CA LEU A 179 11.59 -11.48 -2.21
C LEU A 179 10.67 -12.35 -3.07
N GLN A 180 10.56 -12.05 -4.35
CA GLN A 180 9.69 -12.76 -5.29
C GLN A 180 10.09 -14.23 -5.44
N ASP A 181 11.38 -14.52 -5.62
CA ASP A 181 11.90 -15.88 -5.70
C ASP A 181 11.68 -16.67 -4.40
N THR A 182 11.99 -16.06 -3.26
CA THR A 182 11.77 -16.66 -1.93
C THR A 182 10.29 -17.02 -1.72
N ARG A 183 9.39 -16.10 -2.09
CA ARG A 183 7.94 -16.31 -1.98
C ARG A 183 7.47 -17.46 -2.85
N VAL A 184 7.84 -17.47 -4.13
CA VAL A 184 7.44 -18.53 -5.08
C VAL A 184 7.95 -19.88 -4.62
N LYS A 185 9.23 -19.99 -4.22
CA LYS A 185 9.81 -21.23 -3.70
C LYS A 185 9.10 -21.73 -2.44
N ALA A 186 8.83 -20.86 -1.49
CA ALA A 186 8.13 -21.22 -0.25
C ALA A 186 6.67 -21.65 -0.51
N MET A 187 5.95 -20.92 -1.36
CA MET A 187 4.57 -21.27 -1.74
C MET A 187 4.50 -22.61 -2.47
N ARG A 188 5.41 -22.86 -3.42
CA ARG A 188 5.52 -24.17 -4.11
C ARG A 188 5.82 -25.28 -3.12
N LYS A 189 6.78 -25.07 -2.22
CA LYS A 189 7.12 -26.04 -1.17
C LYS A 189 5.89 -26.39 -0.33
N TYR A 190 5.17 -25.39 0.18
CA TYR A 190 4.00 -25.65 1.02
C TYR A 190 2.87 -26.34 0.25
N SER A 191 2.56 -25.89 -0.96
CA SER A 191 1.55 -26.52 -1.82
C SER A 191 1.88 -28.01 -2.07
N LEU A 192 3.14 -28.34 -2.30
CA LEU A 192 3.59 -29.71 -2.57
C LEU A 192 3.77 -30.56 -1.31
N SER A 193 3.91 -29.95 -0.13
CA SER A 193 4.10 -30.69 1.13
C SER A 193 2.82 -30.91 1.94
N GLU A 194 1.73 -30.18 1.63
CA GLU A 194 0.51 -30.32 2.40
C GLU A 194 -0.27 -31.58 2.00
N ASP A 195 -0.59 -32.39 3.00
CA ASP A 195 -1.43 -33.56 2.87
C ASP A 195 -2.84 -33.27 3.35
N ILE A 196 -3.84 -33.81 2.65
CA ILE A 196 -5.26 -33.69 3.04
C ILE A 196 -5.59 -34.52 4.30
N PHE A 197 -4.82 -35.58 4.57
CA PHE A 197 -4.95 -36.44 5.74
C PHE A 197 -3.58 -36.60 6.43
N PRO A 198 -3.11 -35.61 7.20
CA PRO A 198 -1.79 -35.65 7.82
C PRO A 198 -1.68 -36.83 8.78
N HIS A 199 -0.65 -37.67 8.61
CA HIS A 199 -0.44 -38.91 9.39
C HIS A 199 -1.64 -39.88 9.38
N GLY A 200 -2.54 -39.76 8.41
CA GLY A 200 -3.77 -40.55 8.34
C GLY A 200 -4.90 -40.08 9.26
N TYR A 201 -4.75 -38.95 9.97
CA TYR A 201 -5.83 -38.38 10.75
C TYR A 201 -6.95 -37.84 9.84
N GLY A 202 -8.20 -38.14 10.21
CA GLY A 202 -9.39 -37.64 9.49
C GLY A 202 -9.69 -38.36 8.17
N ILE A 203 -9.03 -39.50 7.88
CA ILE A 203 -9.31 -40.32 6.70
C ILE A 203 -10.79 -40.70 6.64
N CYS A 204 -11.41 -40.46 5.49
CA CYS A 204 -12.76 -40.95 5.19
C CYS A 204 -12.69 -42.41 4.73
N ALA A 205 -13.40 -43.31 5.40
CA ALA A 205 -13.42 -44.73 5.02
C ALA A 205 -13.93 -44.98 3.59
N SER A 206 -14.90 -44.18 3.13
CA SER A 206 -15.55 -44.39 1.83
C SER A 206 -14.86 -43.71 0.65
N HIS A 207 -14.13 -42.62 0.88
CA HIS A 207 -13.70 -41.71 -0.20
C HIS A 207 -12.23 -41.26 -0.09
N SER A 208 -11.43 -41.89 0.77
CA SER A 208 -10.05 -41.46 1.05
C SER A 208 -9.19 -41.39 -0.20
N ARG A 209 -9.30 -42.38 -1.09
CA ARG A 209 -8.53 -42.47 -2.32
C ARG A 209 -8.91 -41.36 -3.30
N GLU A 210 -10.19 -41.20 -3.58
CA GLU A 210 -10.71 -40.19 -4.51
C GLU A 210 -10.39 -38.78 -4.01
N THR A 211 -10.58 -38.53 -2.71
CA THR A 211 -10.28 -37.25 -2.06
C THR A 211 -8.78 -36.93 -2.11
N THR A 212 -7.92 -37.91 -1.86
CA THR A 212 -6.46 -37.76 -1.94
C THR A 212 -6.01 -37.49 -3.37
N GLN A 213 -6.57 -38.19 -4.35
CA GLN A 213 -6.26 -37.99 -5.77
C GLN A 213 -6.67 -36.59 -6.24
N LEU A 214 -7.85 -36.12 -5.84
CA LEU A 214 -8.34 -34.79 -6.17
C LEU A 214 -7.44 -33.69 -5.60
N TRP A 215 -7.11 -33.80 -4.30
CA TRP A 215 -6.16 -32.91 -3.63
C TRP A 215 -4.79 -32.93 -4.33
N HIS A 216 -4.28 -34.12 -4.62
CA HIS A 216 -2.98 -34.28 -5.26
C HIS A 216 -2.94 -33.69 -6.68
N SER A 217 -3.99 -33.91 -7.47
CA SER A 217 -4.09 -33.36 -8.81
C SER A 217 -4.07 -31.82 -8.78
N LYS A 218 -4.90 -31.21 -7.91
CA LYS A 218 -4.97 -29.75 -7.80
C LYS A 218 -3.65 -29.16 -7.29
N ARG A 219 -3.00 -29.75 -6.26
CA ARG A 219 -1.71 -29.22 -5.76
C ARG A 219 -0.60 -29.29 -6.80
N MET A 220 -0.54 -30.37 -7.61
CA MET A 220 0.46 -30.49 -8.69
C MET A 220 0.21 -29.48 -9.80
N SER A 221 -1.06 -29.31 -10.20
CA SER A 221 -1.45 -28.32 -11.20
C SER A 221 -1.20 -26.88 -10.73
N LEU A 222 -1.42 -26.60 -9.45
CA LEU A 222 -1.18 -25.28 -8.86
C LEU A 222 0.31 -24.98 -8.75
N ALA A 223 1.13 -25.95 -8.32
CA ALA A 223 2.56 -25.75 -8.06
C ALA A 223 3.32 -25.16 -9.28
N VAL A 224 2.95 -25.55 -10.50
CA VAL A 224 3.56 -25.02 -11.74
C VAL A 224 3.08 -23.61 -12.11
N LYS A 225 1.95 -23.17 -11.55
CA LYS A 225 1.32 -21.85 -11.79
C LYS A 225 1.56 -20.85 -10.66
N VAL A 226 2.23 -21.25 -9.58
CA VAL A 226 2.53 -20.35 -8.46
C VAL A 226 3.44 -19.22 -8.92
N GLU A 227 2.98 -17.99 -8.67
CA GLU A 227 3.67 -16.72 -8.83
C GLU A 227 3.66 -15.92 -7.53
N THR A 228 4.33 -14.75 -7.50
CA THR A 228 4.56 -13.91 -6.31
C THR A 228 3.30 -13.59 -5.50
N LEU A 229 2.16 -13.36 -6.18
CA LEU A 229 0.91 -12.90 -5.58
C LEU A 229 -0.19 -13.97 -5.52
N THR A 230 0.12 -15.23 -5.89
CA THR A 230 -0.86 -16.32 -5.90
C THR A 230 -1.44 -16.57 -4.50
N ASP A 231 -2.77 -16.60 -4.40
CA ASP A 231 -3.46 -17.10 -3.21
C ASP A 231 -3.53 -18.63 -3.23
N VAL A 232 -2.46 -19.30 -2.79
CA VAL A 232 -2.38 -20.77 -2.82
C VAL A 232 -3.53 -21.44 -2.07
N ALA A 233 -3.95 -20.87 -0.94
CA ALA A 233 -5.02 -21.46 -0.13
C ALA A 233 -6.38 -21.30 -0.81
N GLY A 234 -6.70 -20.09 -1.28
CA GLY A 234 -7.92 -19.81 -2.04
C GLY A 234 -7.99 -20.62 -3.34
N GLU A 235 -6.87 -20.79 -4.04
CA GLU A 235 -6.80 -21.66 -5.21
C GLU A 235 -7.10 -23.12 -4.87
N MET A 236 -6.62 -23.63 -3.74
CA MET A 236 -6.89 -25.00 -3.28
C MET A 236 -8.32 -25.19 -2.78
N GLU A 237 -9.00 -24.12 -2.34
CA GLU A 237 -10.37 -24.16 -1.81
C GLU A 237 -11.40 -24.67 -2.82
N ILE A 238 -11.12 -24.59 -4.13
CA ILE A 238 -11.97 -25.14 -5.18
C ILE A 238 -12.24 -26.66 -5.01
N VAL A 239 -11.35 -27.39 -4.33
CA VAL A 239 -11.51 -28.83 -4.04
C VAL A 239 -12.71 -29.08 -3.14
N VAL A 240 -13.08 -28.12 -2.28
CA VAL A 240 -14.24 -28.21 -1.36
C VAL A 240 -15.56 -28.37 -2.13
N TYR A 241 -15.62 -27.86 -3.36
CA TYR A 241 -16.83 -27.83 -4.21
C TYR A 241 -16.86 -28.95 -5.25
N GLN A 242 -16.01 -29.97 -5.12
CA GLN A 242 -15.92 -31.07 -6.07
C GLN A 242 -16.31 -32.39 -5.38
N GLU A 243 -16.97 -33.28 -6.10
CA GLU A 243 -17.28 -34.62 -5.58
C GLU A 243 -16.00 -35.46 -5.42
N PRO A 244 -15.87 -36.29 -4.36
CA PRO A 244 -16.85 -36.55 -3.29
C PRO A 244 -16.77 -35.57 -2.11
N VAL A 245 -15.88 -34.58 -2.15
CA VAL A 245 -15.61 -33.65 -1.03
C VAL A 245 -16.83 -32.79 -0.71
N GLN A 246 -17.56 -32.35 -1.74
CA GLN A 246 -18.74 -31.51 -1.60
C GLN A 246 -19.86 -32.20 -0.81
N SER A 247 -20.15 -33.47 -1.12
CA SER A 247 -21.26 -34.23 -0.52
C SER A 247 -20.88 -34.97 0.76
N CYS A 248 -19.60 -35.25 1.00
CA CYS A 248 -19.13 -35.98 2.19
C CYS A 248 -18.63 -35.03 3.29
N ALA A 249 -19.35 -34.98 4.43
CA ALA A 249 -19.00 -34.11 5.56
C ALA A 249 -17.57 -34.36 6.11
N VAL A 250 -17.10 -35.61 6.13
CA VAL A 250 -15.75 -35.96 6.60
C VAL A 250 -14.69 -35.42 5.65
N CYS A 251 -14.83 -35.67 4.34
CA CYS A 251 -13.91 -35.16 3.32
C CYS A 251 -13.90 -33.64 3.29
N ARG A 252 -15.08 -33.01 3.39
CA ARG A 252 -15.22 -31.55 3.44
C ARG A 252 -14.46 -30.94 4.60
N LYS A 253 -14.62 -31.52 5.80
CA LYS A 253 -13.91 -31.06 7.00
C LYS A 253 -12.40 -31.21 6.86
N ALA A 254 -11.93 -32.33 6.34
CA ALA A 254 -10.50 -32.55 6.09
C ALA A 254 -9.94 -31.54 5.07
N CYS A 255 -10.64 -31.32 3.96
CA CYS A 255 -10.23 -30.36 2.94
C CYS A 255 -10.17 -28.93 3.47
N ILE A 256 -11.18 -28.48 4.23
CA ILE A 256 -11.18 -27.16 4.85
C ILE A 256 -9.98 -27.01 5.79
N ALA A 257 -9.72 -28.00 6.66
CA ALA A 257 -8.59 -27.97 7.57
C ALA A 257 -7.24 -27.89 6.85
N ALA A 258 -7.07 -28.65 5.76
CA ALA A 258 -5.86 -28.61 4.93
C ALA A 258 -5.69 -27.24 4.24
N VAL A 259 -6.77 -26.64 3.73
CA VAL A 259 -6.76 -25.29 3.16
C VAL A 259 -6.40 -24.24 4.21
N GLU A 260 -6.97 -24.31 5.41
CA GLU A 260 -6.62 -23.41 6.52
C GLU A 260 -5.14 -23.55 6.92
N MET A 261 -4.60 -24.78 6.91
CA MET A 261 -3.18 -25.02 7.20
C MET A 261 -2.27 -24.40 6.12
N LEU A 262 -2.62 -24.54 4.85
CA LEU A 262 -1.94 -23.83 3.76
C LEU A 262 -2.01 -22.32 3.96
N ARG A 263 -3.20 -21.79 4.28
CA ARG A 263 -3.40 -20.36 4.55
C ARG A 263 -2.48 -19.87 5.66
N TYR A 264 -2.41 -20.63 6.76
CA TYR A 264 -1.52 -20.35 7.89
C TYR A 264 -0.04 -20.36 7.49
N LYS A 265 0.42 -21.39 6.78
CA LYS A 265 1.81 -21.50 6.32
C LYS A 265 2.17 -20.37 5.34
N CYS A 266 1.32 -20.08 4.37
CA CYS A 266 1.52 -19.00 3.39
C CYS A 266 1.50 -17.60 4.03
N ARG A 267 0.80 -17.38 5.15
CA ARG A 267 0.85 -16.12 5.91
C ARG A 267 2.21 -15.84 6.55
N LYS A 268 3.01 -16.88 6.82
CA LYS A 268 4.36 -16.74 7.41
C LYS A 268 5.44 -16.39 6.39
N ILE A 269 5.15 -16.50 5.09
CA ILE A 269 6.12 -16.18 4.04
C ILE A 269 6.35 -14.66 4.03
N PRO A 270 7.61 -14.19 3.98
CA PRO A 270 7.93 -12.77 3.84
C PRO A 270 7.14 -12.10 2.71
N ARG A 271 6.62 -10.90 3.01
CA ARG A 271 5.76 -10.15 2.08
C ARG A 271 6.30 -8.79 1.70
N THR A 272 7.17 -8.23 2.52
CA THR A 272 7.79 -6.95 2.29
C THR A 272 9.29 -7.13 2.28
N VAL A 273 10.00 -6.24 1.60
CA VAL A 273 11.47 -6.30 1.49
C VAL A 273 12.20 -6.23 2.82
N ASP A 274 11.60 -5.63 3.84
CA ASP A 274 12.21 -5.53 5.17
C ASP A 274 12.22 -6.88 5.90
N LYS A 275 11.33 -7.80 5.51
CA LYS A 275 11.21 -9.13 6.14
C LYS A 275 12.07 -10.21 5.48
N LEU A 276 12.91 -9.84 4.52
CA LEU A 276 13.79 -10.79 3.81
C LEU A 276 14.91 -11.36 4.69
N ASN A 277 15.38 -10.60 5.68
CA ASN A 277 16.52 -10.94 6.55
C ASN A 277 16.14 -10.93 8.04
N ALA A 278 14.85 -10.98 8.36
CA ALA A 278 14.31 -10.96 9.72
C ALA A 278 14.09 -12.37 10.26
#